data_AF-A0A1M6MVF7-F1
#
_entry.id   AF-A0A1M6MVF7-F1
#
_cell.length_a   1.000
_cell.length_b   1.000
_cell.length_c   1.000
_cell.angle_alpha   90.00
_cell.angle_beta   90.00
_cell.angle_gamma   90.00
#
_symmetry.space_group_name_H-M   'P 1'
#
loop_
_entity.id
_entity.type
_entity.pdbx_description
1 polymer ?
#
loop_
_entity_poly.entity_id
_entity_poly.type
_entity_poly.pdbx_seq_one_letter_code
_entity_poly.pdbx_strand_id
1 'polypeptide(L)'
;MFLSNSIIKRLMKQAYKRGLIVAQTEARYYIAGSYWEMDVKKEFLPKQILAQLIELAGEVPAEGTRFSATKEGNQLETELPCAVNVEGFDEIIEVTNLVLLNGGVAQRLLQHETTGDVYIINNAFIAVADNAAVMEDQGEYRVEKPLFNKSRGLLWQNNVARFHASWRSDENHERLLAEITQIDITEDPVE
;
A
#
# COMPACT_ATOMS: atom_id res chain seq x y z
N MET A 1 -9.21 -4.15 -11.74
CA MET A 1 -8.01 -4.10 -10.89
C MET A 1 -8.43 -4.42 -9.46
N PHE A 2 -7.72 -5.29 -8.74
CA PHE A 2 -8.05 -5.66 -7.36
C PHE A 2 -7.97 -4.49 -6.36
N LEU A 3 -7.45 -3.33 -6.75
CA LEU A 3 -7.30 -2.19 -5.84
C LEU A 3 -8.62 -1.42 -5.67
N SER A 4 -9.03 -1.27 -4.41
CA SER A 4 -10.23 -0.52 -4.03
C SER A 4 -10.13 0.96 -4.42
N ASN A 5 -10.96 1.37 -5.37
CA ASN A 5 -10.93 2.73 -5.89
C ASN A 5 -11.22 3.80 -4.82
N SER A 6 -12.12 3.52 -3.88
CA SER A 6 -12.47 4.45 -2.80
C SER A 6 -11.30 4.68 -1.85
N ILE A 7 -10.57 3.61 -1.51
CA ILE A 7 -9.40 3.66 -0.63
C ILE A 7 -8.26 4.38 -1.34
N ILE A 8 -7.94 4.03 -2.58
CA ILE A 8 -6.87 4.67 -3.35
C ILE A 8 -7.11 6.18 -3.48
N LYS A 9 -8.33 6.62 -3.85
CA LYS A 9 -8.66 8.06 -3.91
C LYS A 9 -8.42 8.76 -2.57
N ARG A 10 -8.82 8.14 -1.45
CA ARG A 10 -8.59 8.68 -0.10
C ARG A 10 -7.09 8.79 0.20
N LEU A 11 -6.32 7.77 -0.12
CA LEU A 11 -4.87 7.75 0.09
C LEU A 11 -4.16 8.81 -0.76
N MET A 12 -4.55 8.98 -2.03
CA MET A 12 -4.02 10.03 -2.91
C MET A 12 -4.28 11.43 -2.34
N LYS A 13 -5.50 11.71 -1.89
CA LYS A 13 -5.85 12.99 -1.26
C LYS A 13 -5.05 13.26 0.01
N GLN A 14 -4.72 12.22 0.77
CA GLN A 14 -3.88 12.35 1.97
C GLN A 14 -2.41 12.61 1.59
N ALA A 15 -1.88 11.85 0.63
CA ALA A 15 -0.49 11.99 0.16
C ALA A 15 -0.25 13.37 -0.50
N TYR A 16 -1.21 13.89 -1.27
CA TYR A 16 -1.12 15.21 -1.91
C TYR A 16 -0.87 16.36 -0.92
N LYS A 17 -1.29 16.21 0.35
CA LYS A 17 -1.00 17.23 1.38
C LYS A 17 0.47 17.32 1.75
N ARG A 18 1.26 16.28 1.46
CA ARG A 18 2.67 16.13 1.87
C ARG A 18 3.63 15.90 0.70
N GLY A 19 3.12 15.56 -0.48
CA GLY A 19 3.88 15.15 -1.65
C GLY A 19 3.34 13.82 -2.17
N LEU A 20 2.41 13.89 -3.12
CA LEU A 20 1.96 12.72 -3.87
C LEU A 20 2.99 12.46 -4.98
N ILE A 21 3.67 11.31 -4.94
CA ILE A 21 4.62 10.95 -5.97
C ILE A 21 3.85 10.28 -7.10
N VAL A 22 4.13 10.70 -8.34
CA VAL A 22 3.50 10.17 -9.54
C VAL A 22 4.59 9.95 -10.58
N ALA A 23 4.62 8.77 -11.18
CA ALA A 23 5.52 8.43 -12.27
C ALA A 23 4.79 7.67 -13.37
N GLN A 24 5.34 7.75 -14.58
CA GLN A 24 4.88 6.95 -15.70
C GLN A 24 6.08 6.24 -16.34
N THR A 25 5.96 4.93 -16.47
CA THR A 25 6.85 4.12 -17.33
C THR A 25 6.15 3.84 -18.66
N GLU A 26 6.80 3.12 -19.57
CA GLU A 26 6.17 2.70 -20.84
C GLU A 26 4.86 1.93 -20.61
N ALA A 27 4.83 1.03 -19.62
CA ALA A 27 3.71 0.13 -19.40
C ALA A 27 2.84 0.46 -18.18
N ARG A 28 3.32 1.26 -17.22
CA ARG A 28 2.67 1.41 -15.91
C ARG A 28 2.60 2.84 -15.41
N TYR A 29 1.55 3.13 -14.66
CA TYR A 29 1.48 4.27 -13.75
C TYR A 29 1.96 3.86 -12.37
N TYR A 30 2.74 4.71 -11.73
CA TYR A 30 3.17 4.57 -10.35
C TYR A 30 2.68 5.76 -9.54
N ILE A 31 2.13 5.49 -8.36
CA ILE A 31 1.54 6.48 -7.46
C ILE A 31 1.97 6.11 -6.04
N ALA A 32 2.51 7.05 -5.27
CA ALA A 32 2.96 6.77 -3.91
C ALA A 32 2.69 7.92 -2.93
N GLY A 33 2.51 7.52 -1.68
CA GLY A 33 2.56 8.39 -0.51
C GLY A 33 3.69 7.95 0.43
N SER A 34 3.71 8.48 1.65
CA SER A 34 4.84 8.27 2.57
C SER A 34 5.03 6.83 3.07
N TYR A 35 3.96 6.04 3.17
CA TYR A 35 3.98 4.67 3.72
C TYR A 35 3.35 3.63 2.80
N TRP A 36 3.11 4.01 1.54
CA TRP A 36 2.51 3.12 0.56
C TRP A 36 2.88 3.56 -0.84
N GLU A 37 3.00 2.59 -1.73
CA GLU A 37 3.19 2.82 -3.15
C GLU A 37 2.38 1.81 -3.94
N MET A 38 1.97 2.20 -5.15
CA MET A 38 1.30 1.29 -6.07
C MET A 38 1.81 1.51 -7.47
N ASP A 39 1.71 0.48 -8.29
CA ASP A 39 1.73 0.66 -9.73
C ASP A 39 0.75 -0.27 -10.44
N VAL A 40 0.27 0.20 -11.58
CA VAL A 40 -0.77 -0.47 -12.35
C VAL A 40 -0.42 -0.36 -13.82
N LYS A 41 -0.61 -1.45 -14.57
CA LYS A 41 -0.58 -1.42 -16.04
C LYS A 41 -1.53 -0.35 -16.56
N LYS A 42 -1.10 0.46 -17.53
CA LYS A 42 -1.85 1.63 -18.02
C LYS A 42 -3.27 1.26 -18.44
N GLU A 43 -3.42 0.13 -19.14
CA GLU A 43 -4.70 -0.36 -19.66
C GLU A 43 -5.66 -0.88 -18.56
N PHE A 44 -5.15 -1.17 -17.36
CA PHE A 44 -5.95 -1.62 -16.21
C PHE A 44 -6.22 -0.50 -15.19
N LEU A 45 -5.61 0.69 -15.35
CA LEU A 45 -5.86 1.80 -14.44
C LEU A 45 -7.29 2.33 -14.63
N PRO A 46 -8.15 2.29 -13.58
CA PRO A 46 -9.50 2.78 -13.69
C PRO A 46 -9.53 4.28 -14.01
N LYS A 47 -10.36 4.68 -14.97
CA LYS A 47 -10.53 6.08 -15.40
C LYS A 47 -10.77 7.04 -14.23
N GLN A 48 -11.45 6.57 -13.20
CA GLN A 48 -11.74 7.37 -12.01
C GLN A 48 -10.52 7.64 -11.11
N ILE A 49 -9.51 6.76 -11.11
CA ILE A 49 -8.25 6.99 -10.41
C ILE A 49 -7.40 7.96 -11.22
N LEU A 50 -7.35 7.80 -12.53
CA LEU A 50 -6.68 8.74 -13.44
C LEU A 50 -7.29 10.15 -13.34
N ALA A 51 -8.62 10.25 -13.33
CA ALA A 51 -9.31 11.53 -13.13
C ALA A 51 -8.99 12.15 -11.77
N GLN A 52 -8.93 11.36 -10.69
CA GLN A 52 -8.53 11.85 -9.36
C GLN A 52 -7.08 12.34 -9.35
N LEU A 53 -6.19 11.67 -10.09
CA LEU A 53 -4.79 12.09 -10.24
C LEU A 53 -4.72 13.45 -10.93
N ILE A 54 -5.41 13.63 -12.06
CA ILE A 54 -5.47 14.89 -12.80
C ILE A 54 -6.09 16.01 -11.95
N GLU A 55 -7.14 15.70 -11.18
CA GLU A 55 -7.77 16.66 -10.26
C GLU A 55 -6.78 17.19 -9.21
N LEU A 56 -5.89 16.32 -8.70
CA LEU A 56 -4.92 16.70 -7.67
C LEU A 56 -3.66 17.33 -8.24
N ALA A 57 -3.07 16.72 -9.27
CA ALA A 57 -1.77 17.10 -9.81
C ALA A 57 -1.84 18.03 -11.03
N GLY A 58 -3.03 18.25 -11.60
CA GLY A 58 -3.26 19.04 -12.82
C GLY A 58 -2.85 18.32 -14.11
N GLU A 59 -1.88 17.42 -14.04
CA GLU A 59 -1.34 16.68 -15.17
C GLU A 59 -0.97 15.23 -14.80
N VAL A 60 -0.68 14.45 -15.84
CA VAL A 60 -0.11 13.10 -15.73
C VAL A 60 1.33 13.18 -16.23
N PRO A 61 2.31 12.56 -15.54
CA PRO A 61 3.69 12.62 -15.98
C PRO A 61 3.86 12.03 -17.38
N ALA A 62 4.75 12.63 -18.17
CA ALA A 62 5.22 12.05 -19.41
C ALA A 62 5.93 10.70 -19.15
N GLU A 63 6.05 9.90 -20.19
CA GLU A 63 6.78 8.63 -20.07
C GLU A 63 8.24 8.84 -19.67
N GLY A 64 8.69 8.05 -18.69
CA GLY A 64 10.03 8.14 -18.12
C GLY A 64 10.20 9.27 -17.10
N THR A 65 9.17 10.07 -16.83
CA THR A 65 9.24 11.16 -15.86
C THR A 65 8.43 10.86 -14.60
N ARG A 66 8.74 11.63 -13.55
CA ARG A 66 8.05 11.60 -12.28
C ARG A 66 8.13 12.94 -11.58
N PHE A 67 7.16 13.22 -10.73
CA PHE A 67 7.13 14.41 -9.91
C PHE A 67 6.49 14.13 -8.56
N SER A 68 6.75 15.02 -7.61
CA SER A 68 6.00 15.16 -6.38
C SER A 68 4.96 16.28 -6.56
N ALA A 69 3.69 15.98 -6.29
CA ALA A 69 2.58 16.93 -6.40
C ALA A 69 2.05 17.34 -5.03
N THR A 70 1.90 18.65 -4.85
CA THR A 70 1.26 19.27 -3.69
C THR A 70 0.39 20.46 -4.10
N LYS A 71 -0.30 21.07 -3.13
CA LYS A 71 -1.03 22.34 -3.33
C LYS A 71 -0.14 23.49 -3.81
N GLU A 72 1.17 23.39 -3.62
CA GLU A 72 2.16 24.43 -3.98
C GLU A 72 2.66 24.27 -5.42
N GLY A 73 2.30 23.16 -6.07
CA GLY A 73 2.69 22.81 -7.43
C GLY A 73 3.37 21.44 -7.52
N ASN A 74 3.81 21.12 -8.73
CA ASN A 74 4.55 19.90 -9.05
C ASN A 74 6.05 20.19 -9.05
N GLN A 75 6.83 19.30 -8.45
CA GLN A 75 8.29 19.32 -8.46
C GLN A 75 8.80 18.08 -9.18
N LEU A 76 9.62 18.26 -10.22
CA LEU A 76 10.23 17.15 -10.95
C LEU A 76 11.17 16.36 -10.03
N GLU A 77 11.13 15.03 -10.13
CA GLU A 77 11.91 14.12 -9.29
C GLU A 77 12.78 13.20 -10.16
N THR A 78 14.05 13.01 -9.77
CA THR A 78 15.02 12.19 -10.53
C THR A 78 15.59 11.00 -9.76
N GLU A 79 15.31 10.91 -8.45
CA GLU A 79 15.86 9.85 -7.59
C GLU A 79 14.79 8.91 -7.01
N LEU A 80 13.52 9.31 -7.00
CA LEU A 80 12.43 8.48 -6.46
C LEU A 80 12.13 7.23 -7.33
N PRO A 81 11.46 6.20 -6.83
CA PRO A 81 11.06 5.07 -7.65
C PRO A 81 10.04 5.45 -8.75
N CYS A 82 10.02 4.68 -9.84
CA CYS A 82 8.97 4.73 -10.88
C CYS A 82 8.12 3.45 -10.92
N ALA A 83 8.40 2.50 -10.03
CA ALA A 83 7.72 1.22 -9.93
C ALA A 83 7.92 0.67 -8.52
N VAL A 84 6.95 -0.12 -8.06
CA VAL A 84 7.03 -0.91 -6.84
C VAL A 84 8.11 -1.95 -7.00
N ASN A 85 9.09 -1.92 -6.10
CA ASN A 85 10.13 -2.94 -6.06
C ASN A 85 9.57 -4.19 -5.34
N VAL A 86 9.57 -5.33 -6.01
CA VAL A 86 9.01 -6.61 -5.51
C VAL A 86 10.06 -7.57 -4.97
N GLU A 87 11.34 -7.22 -5.06
CA GLU A 87 12.45 -8.07 -4.62
C GLU A 87 12.38 -8.35 -3.12
N GLY A 88 12.52 -9.63 -2.75
CA GLY A 88 12.49 -10.10 -1.36
C GLY A 88 11.09 -10.25 -0.76
N PHE A 89 10.01 -10.08 -1.53
CA PHE A 89 8.67 -10.44 -1.10
C PHE A 89 8.35 -11.88 -1.49
N ASP A 90 8.84 -12.83 -0.69
CA ASP A 90 8.79 -14.28 -0.95
C ASP A 90 8.02 -15.09 0.10
N GLU A 91 7.68 -14.46 1.23
CA GLU A 91 6.95 -15.09 2.33
C GLU A 91 5.50 -14.58 2.40
N ILE A 92 4.64 -15.27 3.17
CA ILE A 92 3.29 -14.82 3.51
C ILE A 92 3.26 -14.59 5.02
N ILE A 93 2.47 -13.62 5.46
CA ILE A 93 2.22 -13.35 6.88
C ILE A 93 0.71 -13.30 7.15
N GLU A 94 0.31 -13.75 8.33
CA GLU A 94 -1.07 -13.67 8.75
C GLU A 94 -1.43 -12.24 9.19
N VAL A 95 -2.58 -11.76 8.70
CA VAL A 95 -3.12 -10.45 9.07
C VAL A 95 -4.07 -10.66 10.23
N THR A 96 -3.67 -10.24 11.43
CA THR A 96 -4.47 -10.51 12.64
C THR A 96 -5.66 -9.57 12.75
N ASN A 97 -6.64 -9.94 13.58
CA ASN A 97 -7.79 -9.09 13.87
C ASN A 97 -7.48 -7.94 14.86
N LEU A 98 -6.26 -7.86 15.39
CA LEU A 98 -5.87 -6.86 16.38
C LEU A 98 -5.57 -5.49 15.77
N VAL A 99 -6.08 -4.44 16.44
CA VAL A 99 -5.86 -3.04 16.06
C VAL A 99 -5.37 -2.25 17.27
N LEU A 100 -4.21 -1.61 17.12
CA LEU A 100 -3.69 -0.62 18.07
C LEU A 100 -4.15 0.78 17.66
N LEU A 101 -4.66 1.55 18.61
CA LEU A 101 -5.00 2.97 18.41
C LEU A 101 -3.90 3.83 19.00
N ASN A 102 -3.25 4.66 18.18
CA ASN A 102 -2.28 5.66 18.64
C ASN A 102 -2.65 7.04 18.08
N GLY A 103 -3.00 7.97 18.96
CA GLY A 103 -3.35 9.34 18.57
C GLY A 103 -4.50 9.42 17.55
N GLY A 104 -5.47 8.50 17.62
CA GLY A 104 -6.58 8.39 16.67
C GLY A 104 -6.24 7.68 15.35
N VAL A 105 -5.01 7.21 15.18
CA VAL A 105 -4.60 6.41 14.03
C VAL A 105 -4.76 4.93 14.38
N ALA A 106 -5.61 4.23 13.63
CA ALA A 106 -5.75 2.79 13.72
C ALA A 106 -4.61 2.09 12.98
N GLN A 107 -3.92 1.20 13.69
CA GLN A 107 -2.79 0.43 13.20
C GLN A 107 -3.09 -1.06 13.32
N ARG A 108 -2.91 -1.79 12.23
CA ARG A 108 -3.12 -3.23 12.20
C ARG A 108 -1.84 -3.91 12.69
N LEU A 109 -1.97 -4.82 13.67
CA LEU A 109 -0.86 -5.68 14.05
C LEU A 109 -0.83 -6.90 13.12
N LEU A 110 0.37 -7.37 12.84
CA LEU A 110 0.64 -8.63 12.17
C LEU A 110 1.68 -9.38 13.00
N GLN A 111 1.64 -10.71 12.94
CA GLN A 111 2.64 -11.52 13.61
C GLN A 111 3.19 -12.56 12.66
N HIS A 112 4.52 -12.67 12.65
CA HIS A 112 5.19 -13.71 11.90
C HIS A 112 5.09 -15.05 12.66
N GLU A 113 4.43 -16.04 12.06
CA GLU A 113 4.06 -17.30 12.71
C GLU A 113 5.26 -18.03 13.35
N THR A 114 6.43 -18.02 12.70
CA THR A 114 7.58 -18.79 13.18
C THR A 114 8.41 -18.05 14.24
N THR A 115 8.49 -16.72 14.17
CA THR A 115 9.39 -15.94 15.05
C THR A 115 8.67 -15.23 16.18
N GLY A 116 7.34 -15.08 16.07
CA GLY A 116 6.55 -14.24 16.98
C GLY A 116 6.77 -12.74 16.80
N ASP A 117 7.60 -12.33 15.82
CA ASP A 117 7.88 -10.93 15.53
C ASP A 117 6.59 -10.20 15.16
N VAL A 118 6.35 -9.05 15.79
CA VAL A 118 5.17 -8.22 15.55
C VAL A 118 5.51 -7.08 14.61
N TYR A 119 4.68 -6.90 13.59
CA TYR A 119 4.78 -5.83 12.61
C TYR A 119 3.52 -4.99 12.60
N ILE A 120 3.65 -3.74 12.15
CA ILE A 120 2.56 -2.79 12.19
C ILE A 120 2.44 -2.05 10.88
N ILE A 121 1.21 -1.93 10.38
CA ILE A 121 0.87 -1.09 9.23
C ILE A 121 -0.32 -0.18 9.54
N ASN A 122 -0.58 0.81 8.69
CA ASN A 122 -1.84 1.55 8.76
C ASN A 122 -3.02 0.61 8.47
N ASN A 123 -4.01 0.57 9.37
CA ASN A 123 -5.18 -0.30 9.22
C ASN A 123 -5.96 -0.06 7.91
N ALA A 124 -5.90 1.15 7.35
CA ALA A 124 -6.55 1.48 6.08
C ALA A 124 -6.04 0.65 4.89
N PHE A 125 -4.84 0.07 4.98
CA PHE A 125 -4.23 -0.69 3.88
C PHE A 125 -4.78 -2.12 3.77
N ILE A 126 -5.32 -2.71 4.84
CA ILE A 126 -5.88 -4.07 4.81
C ILE A 126 -7.05 -4.20 3.84
N ALA A 127 -7.86 -3.16 3.74
CA ALA A 127 -9.02 -3.14 2.84
C ALA A 127 -8.66 -2.75 1.40
N VAL A 128 -7.37 -2.55 1.06
CA VAL A 128 -6.97 -2.12 -0.29
C VAL A 128 -7.32 -3.16 -1.35
N ALA A 129 -7.30 -4.45 -0.98
CA ALA A 129 -7.65 -5.54 -1.87
C ALA A 129 -9.17 -5.75 -1.90
N ASP A 130 -9.76 -5.47 -3.05
CA ASP A 130 -11.15 -5.67 -3.42
C ASP A 130 -11.21 -6.63 -4.63
N ASN A 131 -11.29 -7.92 -4.31
CA ASN A 131 -11.40 -8.97 -5.34
C ASN A 131 -12.71 -8.90 -6.14
N ALA A 132 -13.72 -8.14 -5.69
CA ALA A 132 -14.95 -7.96 -6.47
C ALA A 132 -14.74 -7.01 -7.67
N ALA A 133 -13.66 -6.23 -7.67
CA ALA A 133 -13.29 -5.32 -8.76
C ALA A 133 -12.32 -5.93 -9.79
N VAL A 134 -12.00 -7.22 -9.64
CA VAL A 134 -11.12 -7.97 -10.55
C VAL A 134 -11.84 -8.27 -11.86
N MET A 135 -11.18 -8.00 -12.99
CA MET A 135 -11.71 -8.26 -14.33
C MET A 135 -11.13 -9.58 -14.88
N GLU A 136 -11.64 -10.71 -14.37
CA GLU A 136 -11.16 -12.04 -14.76
C GLU A 136 -11.33 -12.32 -16.27
N ASP A 137 -12.39 -11.76 -16.87
CA ASP A 137 -12.67 -11.82 -18.31
C ASP A 137 -11.60 -11.11 -19.17
N GLN A 138 -10.85 -10.19 -18.57
CA GLN A 138 -9.72 -9.48 -19.18
C GLN A 138 -8.36 -10.06 -18.74
N GLY A 139 -8.37 -11.25 -18.13
CA GLY A 139 -7.17 -11.97 -17.71
C GLY A 139 -6.55 -11.44 -16.42
N GLU A 140 -7.25 -10.65 -15.61
CA GLU A 140 -6.80 -10.26 -14.28
C GLU A 140 -7.04 -11.39 -13.26
N TYR A 141 -6.08 -11.66 -12.37
CA TYR A 141 -6.24 -12.67 -11.32
C TYR A 141 -6.49 -12.04 -9.94
N ARG A 142 -7.20 -12.77 -9.09
CA ARG A 142 -7.49 -12.37 -7.70
C ARG A 142 -6.22 -12.37 -6.85
N VAL A 143 -6.24 -11.57 -5.77
CA VAL A 143 -5.18 -11.55 -4.75
C VAL A 143 -5.71 -12.18 -3.47
N GLU A 144 -5.03 -13.20 -2.95
CA GLU A 144 -5.47 -13.89 -1.73
C GLU A 144 -4.88 -13.26 -0.47
N LYS A 145 -3.56 -13.37 -0.29
CA LYS A 145 -2.83 -12.83 0.86
C LYS A 145 -1.71 -11.88 0.41
N PRO A 146 -1.33 -10.89 1.24
CA PRO A 146 -0.13 -10.10 0.97
C PRO A 146 1.12 -10.97 1.10
N LEU A 147 2.10 -10.68 0.27
CA LEU A 147 3.47 -11.13 0.45
C LEU A 147 4.15 -10.26 1.51
N PHE A 148 5.07 -10.86 2.26
CA PHE A 148 5.76 -10.27 3.38
C PHE A 148 7.24 -10.05 3.06
N ASN A 149 7.79 -8.95 3.54
CA ASN A 149 9.23 -8.76 3.66
C ASN A 149 9.55 -8.05 4.98
N LYS A 150 10.42 -8.66 5.79
CA LYS A 150 10.81 -8.17 7.12
C LYS A 150 11.27 -6.71 7.14
N SER A 151 12.00 -6.26 6.13
CA SER A 151 12.57 -4.92 6.09
C SER A 151 11.66 -3.91 5.38
N ARG A 152 10.76 -4.37 4.52
CA ARG A 152 10.08 -3.51 3.54
C ARG A 152 8.59 -3.37 3.79
N GLY A 153 7.87 -4.39 4.29
CA GLY A 153 6.43 -4.28 4.48
C GLY A 153 5.61 -5.44 3.97
N LEU A 154 4.43 -5.10 3.46
CA LEU A 154 3.50 -6.00 2.78
C LEU A 154 3.35 -5.62 1.32
N LEU A 155 3.17 -6.62 0.46
CA LEU A 155 2.93 -6.44 -0.97
C LEU A 155 1.71 -7.26 -1.40
N TRP A 156 0.66 -6.57 -1.82
CA TRP A 156 -0.42 -7.19 -2.59
C TRP A 156 -0.08 -7.07 -4.07
N GLN A 157 -0.13 -8.18 -4.81
CA GLN A 157 0.15 -8.14 -6.24
C GLN A 157 -0.63 -9.18 -7.03
N ASN A 158 -0.96 -8.83 -8.27
CA ASN A 158 -1.35 -9.74 -9.32
C ASN A 158 -0.65 -9.35 -10.64
N ASN A 159 -1.10 -9.92 -11.76
CA ASN A 159 -0.52 -9.68 -13.07
C ASN A 159 -0.72 -8.25 -13.62
N VAL A 160 -1.55 -7.40 -13.01
CA VAL A 160 -1.89 -6.06 -13.52
C VAL A 160 -1.55 -4.93 -12.56
N ALA A 161 -1.62 -5.17 -11.26
CA ALA A 161 -1.45 -4.16 -10.22
C ALA A 161 -0.58 -4.66 -9.06
N ARG A 162 0.08 -3.72 -8.39
CA ARG A 162 0.86 -3.94 -7.18
C ARG A 162 0.55 -2.83 -6.18
N PHE A 163 0.44 -3.18 -4.91
CA PHE A 163 0.33 -2.24 -3.81
C PHE A 163 1.22 -2.68 -2.67
N HIS A 164 2.18 -1.84 -2.32
CA HIS A 164 3.10 -2.05 -1.22
C HIS A 164 2.75 -1.10 -0.07
N ALA A 165 2.77 -1.63 1.15
CA ALA A 165 2.59 -0.89 2.39
C ALA A 165 3.82 -1.07 3.27
N SER A 166 4.45 0.04 3.65
CA SER A 166 5.61 0.04 4.55
C SER A 166 5.21 -0.20 6.00
N TRP A 167 6.13 -0.80 6.76
CA TRP A 167 6.02 -0.86 8.22
C TRP A 167 5.92 0.52 8.86
N ARG A 168 5.25 0.57 10.00
CA ARG A 168 5.23 1.72 10.90
C ARG A 168 6.00 1.40 12.17
N SER A 169 6.61 2.43 12.74
CA SER A 169 7.06 2.42 14.13
C SER A 169 5.98 3.04 15.02
N ASP A 170 5.89 2.55 16.25
CA ASP A 170 5.05 3.11 17.31
C ASP A 170 5.85 3.23 18.61
N GLU A 171 6.56 4.34 18.75
CA GLU A 171 7.43 4.64 19.90
C GLU A 171 6.62 4.81 21.21
N ASN A 172 5.33 5.15 21.10
CA ASN A 172 4.47 5.34 22.28
C ASN A 172 4.09 4.03 22.96
N HIS A 173 4.15 2.90 22.24
CA HIS A 173 3.70 1.60 22.70
C HIS A 173 4.79 0.51 22.64
N GLU A 174 6.06 0.88 22.60
CA GLU A 174 7.18 -0.09 22.47
C GLU A 174 7.12 -1.23 23.48
N ARG A 175 6.85 -0.92 24.76
CA ARG A 175 6.74 -1.93 25.80
C ARG A 175 5.57 -2.89 25.56
N LEU A 176 4.41 -2.38 25.18
CA LEU A 176 3.24 -3.19 24.86
C LEU A 176 3.55 -4.13 23.69
N LEU A 177 4.16 -3.60 22.63
CA LEU A 177 4.53 -4.38 21.45
C LEU A 177 5.54 -5.48 21.80
N ALA A 178 6.53 -5.18 22.64
CA ALA A 178 7.48 -6.17 23.13
C ALA A 178 6.78 -7.29 23.93
N GLU A 179 5.79 -6.97 24.76
CA GLU A 179 5.00 -7.97 25.49
C GLU A 179 4.12 -8.80 24.54
N ILE A 180 3.55 -8.20 23.48
CA ILE A 180 2.73 -8.91 22.48
C ILE A 180 3.55 -9.94 21.70
N THR A 181 4.85 -9.74 21.49
CA THR A 181 5.70 -10.76 20.81
C THR A 181 5.77 -12.10 21.56
N GLN A 182 5.41 -12.12 22.84
CA GLN A 182 5.47 -13.32 23.69
C GLN A 182 4.17 -14.15 23.65
N ILE A 183 3.13 -13.67 22.96
CA ILE A 183 1.85 -14.35 22.83
C ILE A 183 1.54 -14.57 21.35
N ASP A 184 0.85 -15.66 21.03
CA ASP A 184 0.29 -15.85 19.69
C ASP A 184 -0.96 -14.98 19.54
N ILE A 185 -0.92 -14.04 18.59
CA ILE A 185 -2.03 -13.15 18.26
C ILE A 185 -2.68 -13.48 16.92
N THR A 186 -2.32 -14.60 16.31
CA THR A 186 -2.94 -15.11 15.09
C THR A 186 -4.18 -15.96 15.38
N GLU A 187 -4.27 -16.53 16.59
CA GLU A 187 -5.45 -17.24 17.05
C GLU A 187 -6.57 -16.26 17.46
N ASP A 188 -7.76 -16.41 16.86
CA ASP A 188 -8.96 -15.76 17.40
C ASP A 188 -9.28 -16.39 18.77
N PRO A 189 -9.64 -15.60 19.79
CA PRO A 189 -10.05 -16.15 21.08
C PRO A 189 -11.23 -17.10 20.86
N VAL A 190 -11.09 -18.34 21.33
CA VAL A 190 -12.14 -19.35 21.29
C VAL A 190 -13.40 -18.76 21.95
N GLU A 191 -14.49 -18.66 21.19
CA GLU A 191 -15.82 -18.23 21.67
C GLU A 191 -16.36 -19.10 22.82
#